data_AF-S5DR18-F1
#
_entry.id   AF-S5DR18-F1
#
_cell.length_a   1.000
_cell.length_b   1.000
_cell.length_c   1.000
_cell.angle_alpha   90.00
_cell.angle_beta   90.00
_cell.angle_gamma   90.00
#
_symmetry.space_group_name_H-M   'P 1'
#
loop_
_entity.id
_entity.type
_entity.pdbx_description
1 polymer ?
#
loop_
_entity_poly.entity_id
_entity_poly.type
_entity_poly.pdbx_seq_one_letter_code
_entity_poly.pdbx_strand_id
1 'polypeptide(L)'
;MFNFSEKDSCGVGFIASRNIPPTHGMTLKVLECLANLDHRGAKFADGTGDGAGVLTEIPFELIRAELSELNIEHDTNKKIGIISCFFDPKNIDDSIELINNELKEYNIKHLYWRKVPTDKQILGNLARESKPSIYQGIVSAENESLKILKRSFIYLEKL
;
A
#
# COMPACT_ATOMS: atom_id res chain seq x y z
N MET A 1 -10.76 22.02 -39.27
CA MET A 1 -10.42 22.14 -37.84
C MET A 1 -10.40 20.72 -37.29
N PHE A 2 -9.22 20.14 -37.11
CA PHE A 2 -9.10 18.76 -36.60
C PHE A 2 -9.53 18.76 -35.13
N ASN A 3 -10.62 18.07 -34.83
CA ASN A 3 -11.13 17.92 -33.48
C ASN A 3 -10.38 16.74 -32.84
N PHE A 4 -9.27 17.03 -32.15
CA PHE A 4 -8.56 16.01 -31.36
C PHE A 4 -9.36 15.77 -30.08
N SER A 5 -10.17 14.73 -30.06
CA SER A 5 -10.64 14.14 -28.81
C SER A 5 -9.48 13.35 -28.24
N GLU A 6 -8.84 13.87 -27.19
CA GLU A 6 -7.88 13.13 -26.38
C GLU A 6 -8.62 11.92 -25.75
N LYS A 7 -8.13 10.71 -26.04
CA LYS A 7 -8.66 9.48 -25.44
C LYS A 7 -7.76 9.10 -24.28
N ASP A 8 -8.16 9.52 -23.08
CA ASP A 8 -7.53 9.09 -21.85
C ASP A 8 -7.63 7.55 -21.76
N SER A 9 -6.50 6.86 -21.70
CA SER A 9 -6.43 5.42 -21.94
C SER A 9 -6.10 4.60 -20.70
N CYS A 10 -6.37 5.05 -19.49
CA CYS A 10 -6.14 4.24 -18.29
C CYS A 10 -6.98 2.94 -18.29
N GLY A 11 -6.35 1.83 -17.94
CA GLY A 11 -7.00 0.53 -17.75
C GLY A 11 -7.32 0.27 -16.29
N VAL A 12 -8.56 -0.14 -16.01
CA VAL A 12 -9.00 -0.54 -14.66
C VAL A 12 -9.71 -1.89 -14.73
N GLY A 13 -9.59 -2.68 -13.68
CA GLY A 13 -10.22 -4.00 -13.59
C GLY A 13 -10.25 -4.49 -12.15
N PHE A 14 -10.99 -5.58 -11.91
CA PHE A 14 -11.03 -6.24 -10.61
C PHE A 14 -11.19 -7.75 -10.79
N ILE A 15 -10.72 -8.50 -9.80
CA ILE A 15 -10.97 -9.94 -9.68
C ILE A 15 -11.62 -10.15 -8.31
N ALA A 16 -12.77 -10.81 -8.30
CA ALA A 16 -13.49 -11.13 -7.08
C ALA A 16 -13.88 -12.61 -7.07
N SER A 17 -13.82 -13.22 -5.89
CA SER A 17 -14.29 -14.57 -5.66
C SER A 17 -15.38 -14.54 -4.59
N ARG A 18 -16.48 -15.26 -4.83
CA ARG A 18 -17.55 -15.44 -3.83
C ARG A 18 -17.40 -16.72 -3.02
N ASN A 19 -16.92 -17.79 -3.66
CA ASN A 19 -16.95 -19.15 -3.10
C ASN A 19 -15.56 -19.78 -2.94
N ILE A 20 -14.52 -19.13 -3.45
CA ILE A 20 -13.12 -19.60 -3.33
C ILE A 20 -12.45 -18.75 -2.25
N PRO A 21 -11.79 -19.37 -1.25
CA PRO A 21 -10.96 -18.65 -0.29
C PRO A 21 -9.92 -17.77 -0.98
N PRO A 22 -9.44 -16.69 -0.34
CA PRO A 22 -8.35 -15.90 -0.87
C PRO A 22 -7.11 -16.78 -1.08
N THR A 23 -6.49 -16.68 -2.25
CA THR A 23 -5.27 -17.44 -2.58
C THR A 23 -4.25 -16.54 -3.25
N HIS A 24 -2.96 -16.86 -3.08
CA HIS A 24 -1.88 -16.19 -3.79
C HIS A 24 -2.05 -16.25 -5.33
N GLY A 25 -2.69 -17.31 -5.85
CA GLY A 25 -3.02 -17.42 -7.27
C GLY A 25 -3.94 -16.30 -7.79
N MET A 26 -4.81 -15.74 -6.94
CA MET A 26 -5.61 -14.56 -7.31
C MET A 26 -4.74 -13.33 -7.49
N THR A 27 -3.78 -13.11 -6.58
CA THR A 27 -2.80 -12.00 -6.71
C THR A 27 -1.99 -12.12 -7.98
N LEU A 28 -1.49 -13.32 -8.30
CA LEU A 28 -0.75 -13.57 -9.55
C LEU A 28 -1.59 -13.25 -10.80
N LYS A 29 -2.86 -13.66 -10.81
CA LYS A 29 -3.79 -13.32 -11.90
C LYS A 29 -4.01 -11.81 -12.04
N VAL A 30 -4.13 -11.09 -10.94
CA VAL A 30 -4.27 -9.63 -10.98
C VAL A 30 -3.01 -8.98 -11.58
N LEU A 31 -1.82 -9.46 -11.21
CA LEU A 31 -0.56 -8.97 -11.77
C LEU A 31 -0.43 -9.28 -13.27
N GLU A 32 -0.86 -10.46 -13.72
CA GLU A 32 -0.93 -10.82 -15.14
C GLU A 32 -1.88 -9.88 -15.91
N CYS A 33 -3.08 -9.62 -15.35
CA CYS A 33 -4.01 -8.66 -15.94
C CYS A 33 -3.41 -7.26 -16.02
N LEU A 34 -2.72 -6.79 -14.96
CA LEU A 34 -2.10 -5.48 -14.92
C LEU A 34 -0.98 -5.36 -15.97
N ALA A 35 -0.15 -6.38 -16.13
CA ALA A 35 0.89 -6.42 -17.16
C ALA A 35 0.29 -6.35 -18.57
N ASN A 36 -0.86 -6.97 -18.81
CA ASN A 36 -1.56 -6.90 -20.10
C ASN A 36 -2.15 -5.51 -20.40
N LEU A 37 -2.25 -4.61 -19.42
CA LEU A 37 -2.70 -3.22 -19.60
C LEU A 37 -1.56 -2.25 -19.97
N ASP A 38 -0.31 -2.71 -20.02
CA ASP A 38 0.88 -1.89 -20.26
C ASP A 38 0.81 -1.09 -21.58
N HIS A 39 0.16 -1.65 -22.60
CA HIS A 39 -0.06 -0.98 -23.90
C HIS A 39 -0.99 0.25 -23.81
N ARG A 40 -1.63 0.48 -22.67
CA ARG A 40 -2.53 1.62 -22.44
C ARG A 40 -1.96 2.68 -21.49
N GLY A 41 -0.78 2.44 -20.90
CA GLY A 41 -0.10 3.39 -20.01
C GLY A 41 0.82 4.34 -20.77
N ALA A 42 0.93 5.59 -20.31
CA ALA A 42 1.94 6.49 -20.82
C ALA A 42 3.32 6.13 -20.27
N LYS A 43 4.37 6.29 -21.09
CA LYS A 43 5.76 6.05 -20.68
C LYS A 43 6.64 7.22 -21.06
N PHE A 44 7.56 7.56 -20.16
CA PHE A 44 8.65 8.48 -20.45
C PHE A 44 9.74 7.79 -21.27
N ALA A 45 10.66 8.60 -21.82
CA ALA A 45 11.72 8.11 -22.71
C ALA A 45 12.68 7.10 -22.05
N ASP A 46 12.80 7.12 -20.72
CA ASP A 46 13.61 6.18 -19.94
C ASP A 46 12.86 4.89 -19.55
N GLY A 47 11.65 4.70 -20.07
CA GLY A 47 10.78 3.56 -19.76
C GLY A 47 9.96 3.71 -18.48
N THR A 48 10.07 4.83 -17.75
CA THR A 48 9.22 5.09 -16.58
C THR A 48 7.76 5.19 -16.98
N GLY A 49 6.89 4.41 -16.34
CA GLY A 49 5.43 4.53 -16.51
C GLY A 49 4.84 5.67 -15.68
N ASP A 50 3.65 6.11 -16.05
CA ASP A 50 2.83 7.09 -15.32
C ASP A 50 2.33 6.57 -13.96
N GLY A 51 2.00 5.28 -13.86
CA GLY A 51 1.64 4.63 -12.61
C GLY A 51 0.90 3.30 -12.79
N ALA A 52 1.14 2.38 -11.87
CA ALA A 52 0.42 1.10 -11.81
C ALA A 52 0.27 0.68 -10.34
N GLY A 53 -0.83 -0.01 -10.02
CA GLY A 53 -1.10 -0.41 -8.65
C GLY A 53 -2.15 -1.51 -8.55
N VAL A 54 -2.12 -2.23 -7.44
CA VAL A 54 -3.12 -3.24 -7.10
C VAL A 54 -3.57 -3.00 -5.66
N LEU A 55 -4.89 -2.95 -5.47
CA LEU A 55 -5.49 -3.01 -4.14
C LEU A 55 -5.89 -4.45 -3.84
N THR A 56 -5.46 -4.96 -2.69
CA THR A 56 -5.80 -6.31 -2.21
C THR A 56 -6.38 -6.24 -0.80
N GLU A 57 -6.93 -7.35 -0.33
CA GLU A 57 -7.20 -7.52 1.10
C GLU A 57 -5.89 -7.53 1.90
N ILE A 58 -5.98 -7.26 3.20
CA ILE A 58 -4.81 -7.32 4.08
C ILE A 58 -4.22 -8.74 4.03
N PRO A 59 -2.91 -8.90 3.75
CA PRO A 59 -2.26 -10.22 3.67
C PRO A 59 -1.99 -10.77 5.08
N PHE A 60 -3.06 -11.17 5.80
CA PHE A 60 -2.98 -11.56 7.21
C PHE A 60 -2.00 -12.72 7.46
N GLU A 61 -1.87 -13.67 6.53
CA GLU A 61 -0.92 -14.78 6.66
C GLU A 61 0.53 -14.28 6.69
N LEU A 62 0.90 -13.38 5.77
CA LEU A 62 2.21 -12.74 5.73
C LEU A 62 2.49 -11.97 7.03
N ILE A 63 1.54 -11.14 7.48
CA ILE A 63 1.73 -10.32 8.67
C ILE A 63 1.84 -11.18 9.95
N ARG A 64 1.07 -12.26 10.06
CA ARG A 64 1.18 -13.19 11.21
C ARG A 64 2.51 -13.92 11.21
N ALA A 65 3.02 -14.31 10.05
CA ALA A 65 4.35 -14.92 9.94
C ALA A 65 5.43 -13.95 10.42
N GLU A 66 5.42 -12.70 9.93
CA GLU A 66 6.38 -11.66 10.34
C GLU A 66 6.27 -11.33 11.85
N LEU A 67 5.06 -11.27 12.42
CA LEU A 67 4.87 -11.10 13.86
C LEU A 67 5.52 -12.24 14.68
N SER A 68 5.35 -13.48 14.21
CA SER A 68 5.97 -14.65 14.85
C SER A 68 7.49 -14.61 14.75
N GLU A 69 8.04 -14.24 13.60
CA GLU A 69 9.50 -14.12 13.39
C GLU A 69 10.13 -13.04 14.29
N LEU A 70 9.40 -11.94 14.50
CA LEU A 70 9.83 -10.84 15.36
C LEU A 70 9.54 -11.05 16.85
N ASN A 71 8.91 -12.18 17.22
CA ASN A 71 8.44 -12.46 18.59
C ASN A 71 7.51 -11.36 19.15
N ILE A 72 6.66 -10.79 18.30
CA ILE A 72 5.70 -9.75 18.68
C ILE A 72 4.35 -10.40 18.96
N GLU A 73 3.93 -10.34 20.22
CA GLU A 73 2.60 -10.81 20.62
C GLU A 73 1.50 -9.83 20.18
N HIS A 74 0.43 -10.40 19.63
CA HIS A 74 -0.78 -9.67 19.25
C HIS A 74 -2.01 -10.37 19.83
N ASP A 75 -2.93 -9.57 20.39
CA ASP A 75 -4.18 -10.07 20.96
C ASP A 75 -5.11 -10.54 19.84
N THR A 76 -5.39 -11.84 19.81
CA THR A 76 -6.24 -12.46 18.77
C THR A 76 -7.66 -11.91 18.74
N ASN A 77 -8.13 -11.27 19.82
CA ASN A 77 -9.43 -10.60 19.87
C ASN A 77 -9.42 -9.25 19.16
N LYS A 78 -8.24 -8.63 19.01
CA LYS A 78 -8.07 -7.35 18.32
C LYS A 78 -7.83 -7.54 16.84
N LYS A 79 -8.26 -6.56 16.05
CA LYS A 79 -8.11 -6.55 14.60
C LYS A 79 -6.76 -5.94 14.23
N ILE A 80 -6.12 -6.53 13.22
CA ILE A 80 -4.89 -6.00 12.61
C ILE A 80 -5.27 -5.02 11.50
N GLY A 81 -4.57 -3.89 11.45
CA GLY A 81 -4.62 -2.91 10.37
C GLY A 81 -3.23 -2.67 9.78
N ILE A 82 -3.20 -2.12 8.58
CA ILE A 82 -1.97 -1.68 7.90
C ILE A 82 -2.14 -0.22 7.50
N ILE A 83 -1.12 0.59 7.81
CA ILE A 83 -1.00 1.97 7.36
C ILE A 83 0.15 2.00 6.34
N SER A 84 -0.17 2.14 5.06
CA SER A 84 0.85 2.24 4.01
C SER A 84 1.30 3.70 3.86
N CYS A 85 2.59 3.95 4.09
CA CYS A 85 3.17 5.28 4.09
C CYS A 85 4.28 5.41 3.04
N PHE A 86 4.36 6.60 2.45
CA PHE A 86 5.37 7.00 1.48
C PHE A 86 6.08 8.23 2.05
N PHE A 87 7.25 8.03 2.64
CA PHE A 87 8.01 9.08 3.30
C PHE A 87 9.08 9.66 2.39
N ASP A 88 9.40 10.95 2.58
CA ASP A 88 10.67 11.50 2.11
C ASP A 88 11.80 10.68 2.77
N PRO A 89 12.76 10.12 1.99
CA PRO A 89 13.88 9.38 2.54
C PRO A 89 14.71 10.12 3.61
N LYS A 90 14.65 11.44 3.68
CA LYS A 90 15.38 12.26 4.65
C LYS A 90 14.69 12.37 6.02
N ASN A 91 13.37 12.18 6.09
CA ASN A 91 12.57 12.49 7.28
C ASN A 91 11.78 11.28 7.80
N ILE A 92 12.32 10.07 7.63
CA ILE A 92 11.63 8.81 7.94
C ILE A 92 11.28 8.74 9.44
N ASP A 93 12.27 9.01 10.31
CA ASP A 93 12.11 8.85 11.76
C ASP A 93 11.11 9.87 12.31
N ASP A 94 11.20 11.14 11.91
CA ASP A 94 10.26 12.20 12.30
C ASP A 94 8.82 11.88 11.85
N SER A 95 8.67 11.35 10.63
CA SER A 95 7.35 10.96 10.09
C SER A 95 6.74 9.78 10.86
N ILE A 96 7.58 8.80 11.21
CA ILE A 96 7.19 7.65 12.03
C ILE A 96 6.80 8.11 13.44
N GLU A 97 7.56 9.01 14.05
CA GLU A 97 7.27 9.54 15.38
C GLU A 97 5.94 10.28 15.41
N LEU A 98 5.70 11.14 14.41
CA LEU A 98 4.44 11.86 14.25
C LEU A 98 3.25 10.89 14.20
N ILE A 99 3.31 9.87 13.34
CA ILE A 99 2.24 8.88 13.23
C ILE A 99 2.07 8.09 14.53
N ASN A 100 3.16 7.68 15.18
CA ASN A 100 3.09 6.96 16.45
C ASN A 100 2.44 7.79 17.56
N ASN A 101 2.63 9.10 17.56
CA ASN A 101 1.99 10.00 18.52
C ASN A 101 0.47 10.09 18.27
N GLU A 102 0.05 10.26 17.02
CA GLU A 102 -1.36 10.23 16.64
C GLU A 102 -2.04 8.90 17.02
N LEU A 103 -1.39 7.75 16.76
CA LEU A 103 -1.95 6.43 17.08
C LEU A 103 -2.26 6.26 18.58
N LYS A 104 -1.45 6.87 19.46
CA LYS A 104 -1.68 6.84 20.91
C LYS A 104 -2.96 7.58 21.30
N GLU A 105 -3.25 8.72 20.68
CA GLU A 105 -4.45 9.52 20.98
C GLU A 105 -5.76 8.75 20.70
N TYR A 106 -5.74 7.90 19.68
CA TYR A 106 -6.90 7.10 19.26
C TYR A 106 -6.91 5.68 19.85
N ASN A 107 -6.04 5.40 20.84
CA ASN A 107 -5.91 4.10 21.51
C ASN A 107 -5.66 2.93 20.53
N ILE A 108 -4.88 3.18 19.48
CA ILE A 108 -4.45 2.15 18.52
C ILE A 108 -3.04 1.71 18.88
N LYS A 109 -2.87 0.42 19.11
CA LYS A 109 -1.56 -0.15 19.42
C LYS A 109 -0.75 -0.27 18.12
N HIS A 110 0.35 0.45 18.03
CA HIS A 110 1.40 0.15 17.06
C HIS A 110 2.10 -1.16 17.45
N LEU A 111 2.26 -2.07 16.48
CA LEU A 111 2.97 -3.34 16.67
C LEU A 111 4.42 -3.23 16.20
N TYR A 112 4.63 -2.86 14.94
CA TYR A 112 5.95 -2.57 14.38
C TYR A 112 5.84 -1.82 13.04
N TRP A 113 6.97 -1.26 12.60
CA TRP A 113 7.11 -0.66 11.27
C TRP A 113 7.79 -1.66 10.33
N ARG A 114 7.11 -2.01 9.25
CA ARG A 114 7.60 -2.89 8.20
C ARG A 114 8.15 -2.06 7.05
N LYS A 115 9.46 -2.15 6.79
CA LYS A 115 10.06 -1.58 5.59
C LYS A 115 9.67 -2.44 4.38
N VAL A 116 8.95 -1.87 3.42
CA VAL A 116 8.43 -2.65 2.28
C VAL A 116 9.60 -3.06 1.37
N PRO A 117 9.79 -4.36 1.11
CA PRO A 117 10.84 -4.81 0.20
C PRO A 117 10.56 -4.27 -1.21
N THR A 118 11.54 -3.60 -1.79
CA THR A 118 11.44 -3.00 -3.13
C THR A 118 12.73 -3.22 -3.90
N ASP A 119 12.64 -3.47 -5.20
CA ASP A 119 13.77 -3.46 -6.10
C ASP A 119 13.80 -2.12 -6.85
N LYS A 120 14.90 -1.38 -6.73
CA LYS A 120 15.07 -0.08 -7.41
C LYS A 120 15.68 -0.23 -8.82
N GLN A 121 16.21 -1.40 -9.15
CA GLN A 121 16.91 -1.65 -10.41
C GLN A 121 15.93 -1.71 -11.58
N ILE A 122 14.68 -2.08 -11.32
CA ILE A 122 13.60 -2.15 -12.33
C ILE A 122 13.01 -0.79 -12.71
N LEU A 123 13.28 0.26 -11.92
CA LEU A 123 12.73 1.60 -12.17
C LEU A 123 13.53 2.33 -13.24
N GLY A 124 12.86 3.13 -14.08
CA GLY A 124 13.54 4.14 -14.90
C GLY A 124 14.23 5.19 -14.02
N ASN A 125 15.11 6.00 -14.62
CA ASN A 125 15.92 6.98 -13.89
C ASN A 125 15.03 8.00 -13.16
N LEU A 126 14.00 8.52 -13.85
CA LEU A 126 13.07 9.50 -13.27
C LEU A 126 12.34 8.95 -12.04
N ALA A 127 11.76 7.75 -12.13
CA ALA A 127 11.09 7.10 -11.00
C ALA A 127 12.06 6.72 -9.87
N ARG A 128 13.33 6.41 -10.20
CA ARG A 128 14.33 6.05 -9.19
C ARG A 128 14.75 7.25 -8.35
N GLU A 129 14.89 8.42 -8.96
CA GLU A 129 15.25 9.67 -8.28
C GLU A 129 14.14 10.18 -7.36
N SER A 130 12.87 10.04 -7.78
CA SER A 130 11.70 10.45 -6.99
C SER A 130 11.19 9.38 -6.03
N LYS A 131 11.80 8.19 -5.99
CA LYS A 131 11.31 7.05 -5.19
C LYS A 131 11.27 7.38 -3.69
N PRO A 132 10.09 7.30 -3.04
CA PRO A 132 9.99 7.49 -1.60
C PRO A 132 10.48 6.26 -0.81
N SER A 133 10.64 6.47 0.48
CA SER A 133 10.79 5.42 1.47
C SER A 133 9.42 4.84 1.81
N ILE A 134 9.18 3.59 1.41
CA ILE A 134 7.86 2.93 1.57
C ILE A 134 7.88 2.07 2.83
N TYR A 135 6.98 2.39 3.76
CA TYR A 135 6.86 1.73 5.05
C TYR A 135 5.39 1.37 5.32
N GLN A 136 5.20 0.33 6.12
CA GLN A 136 3.89 -0.12 6.57
C GLN A 136 3.84 -0.13 8.10
N GLY A 137 2.98 0.69 8.68
CA GLY A 137 2.68 0.66 10.11
C GLY A 137 1.71 -0.48 10.38
N ILE A 138 2.18 -1.52 11.06
CA ILE A 138 1.33 -2.64 11.46
C ILE A 138 0.72 -2.30 12.81
N VAL A 139 -0.61 -2.27 12.87
CA VAL A 139 -1.36 -1.79 14.03
C VAL A 139 -2.41 -2.79 14.49
N SER A 140 -2.80 -2.65 15.74
CA SER A 140 -3.80 -3.47 16.42
C SER A 140 -4.79 -2.56 17.15
N ALA A 141 -6.08 -2.73 16.90
CA ALA A 141 -7.10 -2.03 17.68
C ALA A 141 -8.43 -2.80 17.74
N GLU A 142 -9.34 -2.29 18.57
CA GLU A 142 -10.74 -2.70 18.56
C GLU A 142 -11.40 -2.32 17.23
N ASN A 143 -12.48 -3.03 16.86
CA ASN A 143 -13.16 -2.83 15.58
C ASN A 143 -13.66 -1.38 15.40
N GLU A 144 -14.15 -0.74 16.47
CA GLU A 144 -14.60 0.65 16.42
C GLU A 144 -13.45 1.64 16.17
N SER A 145 -12.32 1.47 16.84
CA SER A 145 -11.12 2.29 16.65
C SER A 145 -10.55 2.20 15.22
N LEU A 146 -10.60 1.02 14.59
CA LEU A 146 -10.18 0.88 13.19
C LEU A 146 -11.13 1.58 12.20
N LYS A 147 -12.43 1.65 12.50
CA LYS A 147 -13.36 2.44 11.68
C LYS A 147 -13.07 3.93 11.77
N ILE A 148 -12.63 4.41 12.93
CA ILE A 148 -12.18 5.79 13.13
C ILE A 148 -10.92 6.04 12.28
N LEU A 149 -9.93 5.15 12.28
CA LEU A 149 -8.76 5.27 11.39
C LEU A 149 -9.11 5.39 9.90
N LYS A 150 -10.05 4.57 9.41
CA LYS A 150 -10.51 4.68 8.01
C LYS A 150 -11.06 6.07 7.67
N ARG A 151 -11.60 6.78 8.66
CA ARG A 151 -12.14 8.13 8.52
C ARG A 151 -11.08 9.21 8.75
N SER A 152 -10.15 9.01 9.67
CA SER A 152 -9.09 9.97 10.01
C SER A 152 -7.94 10.01 8.99
N PHE A 153 -7.56 8.88 8.38
CA PHE A 153 -6.54 8.89 7.31
C PHE A 153 -7.00 9.65 6.05
N ILE A 154 -8.30 9.68 5.76
CA ILE A 154 -8.87 10.54 4.70
C ILE A 154 -8.61 12.03 4.98
N TYR A 155 -8.45 12.42 6.25
CA TYR A 155 -8.11 13.80 6.62
C TYR A 155 -6.61 14.07 6.56
N LEU A 156 -5.75 13.10 6.91
CA LEU A 156 -4.30 13.25 6.83
C LEU A 156 -3.77 13.29 5.38
N GLU A 157 -4.44 12.64 4.43
CA GLU A 157 -4.14 12.80 2.98
C GLU A 157 -4.53 14.19 2.42
N LYS A 158 -5.23 15.03 3.20
CA LYS A 158 -5.73 16.36 2.77
C LYS A 158 -4.99 17.53 3.42
N LEU A 159 -4.00 17.27 4.27
CA LEU A 159 -3.09 18.27 4.83
C LEU A 159 -1.80 18.32 4.00
#